data_AF-A0A2D0AI72-F1
#
_entry.id   AF-A0A2D0AI72-F1
#
_cell.length_a   1.000
_cell.length_b   1.000
_cell.length_c   1.000
_cell.angle_alpha   90.00
_cell.angle_beta   90.00
_cell.angle_gamma   90.00
#
_symmetry.space_group_name_H-M   'P 1'
#
loop_
_entity.id
_entity.type
_entity.pdbx_description
1 polymer ?
#
loop_
_entity_poly.entity_id
_entity_poly.type
_entity_poly.pdbx_seq_one_letter_code
_entity_poly.pdbx_strand_id
1 'polypeptide(L)' 'MNNLQANYELILTELQKLTKTDNFYFKLIKPKLSDIEIVSLIVLAKYKSIGFEHQLFKGNIGLELVSK' A
#
# COMPACT_ATOMS: atom_id res chain seq x y z
N MET A 1 -16.04 -2.62 7.16
CA MET A 1 -14.78 -2.20 6.50
C MET A 1 -14.60 -2.83 5.11
N ASN A 2 -15.67 -3.07 4.33
CA ASN A 2 -15.57 -3.84 3.07
C ASN A 2 -14.93 -3.07 1.90
N ASN A 3 -14.98 -1.74 1.91
CA ASN A 3 -14.55 -0.93 0.77
C ASN A 3 -13.06 -0.61 0.75
N LEU A 4 -12.35 -0.68 1.88
CA LEU A 4 -10.97 -0.17 1.94
C LEU A 4 -9.98 -1.19 1.37
N GLN A 5 -10.16 -2.46 1.70
CA GLN A 5 -9.41 -3.57 1.10
C GLN A 5 -9.68 -3.71 -0.41
N ALA A 6 -10.95 -3.65 -0.83
CA ALA A 6 -11.28 -3.71 -2.26
C ALA A 6 -10.65 -2.55 -3.06
N ASN A 7 -10.62 -1.34 -2.49
CA ASN A 7 -9.95 -0.20 -3.12
C ASN A 7 -8.43 -0.38 -3.16
N TYR A 8 -7.82 -0.92 -2.10
CA TYR A 8 -6.40 -1.25 -2.08
C TYR A 8 -6.04 -2.25 -3.18
N GLU A 9 -6.76 -3.37 -3.26
CA GLU A 9 -6.52 -4.44 -4.24
C GLU A 9 -6.70 -3.93 -5.68
N LEU A 10 -7.70 -3.07 -5.92
CA LEU A 10 -7.90 -2.44 -7.23
C LEU A 10 -6.72 -1.54 -7.61
N ILE A 11 -6.28 -0.66 -6.71
CA ILE A 11 -5.12 0.22 -6.95
C ILE A 11 -3.86 -0.61 -7.21
N LEU A 12 -3.62 -1.63 -6.39
CA LEU A 12 -2.48 -2.53 -6.53
C LEU A 12 -2.48 -3.23 -7.90
N THR A 13 -3.63 -3.76 -8.31
CA THR A 13 -3.81 -4.43 -9.60
C THR A 13 -3.53 -3.48 -10.77
N GLU A 14 -4.02 -2.25 -10.71
CA GLU A 14 -3.76 -1.26 -11.77
C GLU A 14 -2.28 -0.84 -11.81
N LEU A 15 -1.62 -0.70 -10.65
CA LEU A 15 -0.19 -0.39 -10.60
C LEU A 15 0.67 -1.55 -11.13
N GLN A 16 0.31 -2.80 -10.85
CA GLN A 16 0.99 -3.99 -11.39
C GLN A 16 0.83 -4.13 -12.90
N LYS A 17 -0.25 -3.61 -13.49
CA LYS A 17 -0.38 -3.55 -14.96
C LYS A 17 0.60 -2.55 -15.58
N LEU A 18 0.93 -1.47 -14.87
CA LEU A 18 1.82 -0.41 -15.36
C LEU A 18 3.31 -0.76 -15.22
N THR A 19 3.67 -1.60 -14.25
CA THR A 19 5.06 -1.97 -13.99
C THR A 19 5.18 -3.47 -13.69
N LYS A 20 6.13 -4.13 -14.35
CA LYS A 20 6.47 -5.54 -14.11
C LYS A 20 7.41 -5.73 -12.92
N THR A 21 7.86 -4.64 -12.30
CA THR A 21 8.82 -4.67 -11.18
C THR A 21 8.14 -4.20 -9.91
N ASP A 22 8.03 -5.09 -8.92
CA ASP A 22 7.44 -4.79 -7.61
C ASP A 22 8.39 -4.04 -6.66
N ASN A 23 9.69 -4.10 -6.91
CA ASN A 23 10.73 -3.40 -6.16
C ASN A 23 11.65 -2.64 -7.12
N PHE A 24 11.86 -1.35 -6.85
CA PHE A 24 12.56 -0.44 -7.77
C PHE A 24 14.07 -0.37 -7.51
N TYR A 25 14.54 -0.78 -6.34
CA TYR A 25 15.95 -0.74 -5.97
C TYR A 25 16.34 -1.86 -5.01
N PHE A 26 17.65 -2.14 -4.94
CA PHE A 26 18.21 -3.12 -4.02
C PHE A 26 18.15 -2.62 -2.57
N LYS A 27 17.61 -3.44 -1.68
CA LYS A 27 17.51 -3.15 -0.24
C LYS A 27 18.32 -4.18 0.54
N LEU A 28 19.20 -3.71 1.41
CA LEU A 28 20.01 -4.55 2.30
C LEU A 28 19.14 -5.32 3.31
N ILE A 29 18.03 -4.72 3.73
CA ILE A 29 17.03 -5.34 4.61
C ILE A 29 15.81 -5.65 3.75
N LYS A 30 15.27 -6.87 3.86
CA LYS A 30 14.01 -7.22 3.21
C LYS A 30 12.84 -6.57 3.97
N PRO A 31 12.16 -5.57 3.40
CA PRO A 31 11.02 -4.94 4.05
C PRO A 31 9.82 -5.91 4.10
N LYS A 32 8.87 -5.64 5.00
CA LYS A 32 7.60 -6.39 5.08
C LYS A 32 6.70 -6.16 3.86
N LEU A 33 6.85 -5.01 3.20
CA LEU A 33 6.06 -4.59 2.04
C LEU A 33 6.99 -4.33 0.85
N SER A 34 6.57 -4.74 -0.33
CA SER A 34 7.20 -4.34 -1.59
C SER A 34 7.00 -2.85 -1.87
N ASP A 35 7.81 -2.28 -2.77
CA ASP A 35 7.69 -0.87 -3.12
C ASP A 35 6.30 -0.55 -3.72
N ILE A 36 5.78 -1.43 -4.57
CA ILE A 36 4.46 -1.25 -5.16
C ILE A 36 3.33 -1.26 -4.11
N GLU A 37 3.40 -2.16 -3.12
CA GLU A 37 2.39 -2.20 -2.05
C GLU A 37 2.41 -0.93 -1.21
N ILE A 38 3.61 -0.41 -0.91
CA ILE A 38 3.75 0.88 -0.23
C ILE A 38 3.10 1.97 -1.07
N VAL A 39 3.45 2.10 -2.36
CA VAL A 39 2.88 3.10 -3.26
C VAL A 39 1.35 3.00 -3.31
N SER A 40 0.81 1.79 -3.36
CA SER A 40 -0.64 1.52 -3.35
C SER A 40 -1.31 2.08 -2.10
N LEU A 41 -0.70 1.90 -0.92
CA LEU A 41 -1.19 2.48 0.34
C LEU A 41 -1.13 4.01 0.33
N ILE A 42 -0.08 4.62 -0.24
CA ILE A 42 0.02 6.09 -0.37
C ILE A 42 -1.12 6.64 -1.23
N VAL A 43 -1.36 6.00 -2.38
CA VAL A 43 -2.42 6.42 -3.31
C VAL A 43 -3.79 6.27 -2.66
N LEU A 44 -4.05 5.14 -1.98
CA LEU A 44 -5.31 4.91 -1.27
C LEU A 44 -5.55 5.94 -0.17
N ALA A 45 -4.53 6.26 0.63
CA ALA A 45 -4.66 7.25 1.70
C ALA A 45 -4.97 8.64 1.15
N LYS A 46 -4.29 9.05 0.07
CA LYS A 46 -4.62 10.29 -0.64
C LYS A 46 -6.05 10.28 -1.18
N TYR A 47 -6.46 9.20 -1.83
CA TYR A 47 -7.82 9.05 -2.38
C TYR A 47 -8.89 9.16 -1.30
N LYS A 48 -8.65 8.59 -0.11
CA LYS A 48 -9.57 8.66 1.03
C LYS A 48 -9.41 9.91 1.89
N SER A 49 -8.51 10.83 1.53
CA SER A 49 -8.14 12.00 2.36
C SER A 49 -7.80 11.61 3.81
N ILE A 50 -7.21 10.43 3.99
CA ILE A 50 -6.73 9.95 5.28
C ILE A 50 -5.38 10.61 5.54
N GLY A 51 -5.21 11.17 6.74
CA GLY A 51 -3.94 11.75 7.18
C GLY A 51 -2.82 10.72 7.11
N PHE A 52 -1.95 10.87 6.10
CA PHE A 52 -0.94 9.91 5.67
C PHE A 52 0.03 9.50 6.79
N GLU A 53 0.35 10.40 7.71
CA GLU A 53 1.38 10.18 8.72
C GLU A 53 0.86 9.45 9.97
N HIS A 54 -0.31 9.84 10.49
CA HIS A 54 -0.80 9.32 11.76
C HIS A 54 -1.59 8.03 11.59
N GLN A 55 -2.52 7.95 10.63
CA GLN A 55 -3.45 6.81 10.55
C GLN A 55 -2.88 5.59 9.83
N LEU A 56 -1.91 5.77 8.92
CA LEU A 56 -1.24 4.65 8.24
C LEU A 56 -0.06 4.07 9.04
N PHE A 57 0.73 4.92 9.70
CA PHE A 57 1.97 4.49 10.36
C PHE A 57 1.87 4.37 11.89
N LYS A 58 0.89 5.03 12.53
CA LYS A 58 0.56 4.80 13.96
C LYS A 58 -0.76 4.05 14.16
N GLY A 59 -1.69 4.12 13.20
CA GLY A 59 -2.95 3.38 13.22
C GLY A 59 -2.84 2.00 12.57
N ASN A 60 -3.59 1.03 13.09
CA ASN A 60 -3.60 -0.37 12.61
C ASN A 60 -4.10 -0.54 11.16
N ILE A 61 -4.60 0.51 10.50
CA ILE A 61 -5.28 0.44 9.21
C ILE A 61 -4.35 -0.08 8.10
N GLY A 62 -3.11 0.42 8.01
CA GLY A 62 -2.17 -0.02 6.98
C GLY A 62 -1.65 -1.44 7.23
N LEU A 63 -1.49 -1.82 8.49
CA LEU A 63 -0.95 -3.13 8.88
C LEU A 63 -2.03 -4.24 8.74
N GLU A 64 -3.29 -3.96 9.08
CA GLU A 64 -4.40 -4.91 8.96
C GLU A 64 -4.72 -5.28 7.51
N LEU A 65 -4.53 -4.37 6.56
CA LEU A 65 -4.79 -4.62 5.14
C LEU A 65 -3.74 -5.51 4.47
N VAL A 66 -2.51 -5.52 5.00
CA VAL A 66 -1.38 -6.24 4.39
C VAL A 66 -0.86 -7.42 5.21
N SER A 67 -1.36 -7.63 6.44
CA SER A 67 -0.93 -8.76 7.29
C SER A 67 -1.64 -10.09 6.98
N LYS A 68 -1.95 -10.38 5.72
CA LYS A 68 -2.58 -11.65 5.33
C LYS A 68 -1.61 -12.56 4.57
#